data_AF-A7NNY2-F1
#
_entry.id   AF-A7NNY2-F1
#
_cell.length_a   1.000
_cell.length_b   1.000
_cell.length_c   1.000
_cell.angle_alpha   90.00
_cell.angle_beta   90.00
_cell.angle_gamma   90.00
#
_symmetry.space_group_name_H-M   'P 1'
#
loop_
_entity.id
_entity.type
_entity.pdbx_description
1 polymer ?
#
loop_
_entity_poly.entity_id
_entity_poly.type
_entity_poly.pdbx_seq_one_letter_code
_entity_poly.pdbx_strand_id
1 'polypeptide(L)'
;MASKGIFGRNDQSARYAAASLVLGLMFVSLVVIYLTVPQNDTVTLLCVVIMAVSLLIALNGDWNEIGMMAAFAALTSLMASYFLGRDVLGDTGGVLFPLVWIGVLLYVFRWISSHTVVVPEDHAIMVARFYSGSLYRLQPPLAPPLIPLLERRVATIPLYELSHDVKVAKINTGGSHSIDEVEVHLRYRVKNPEFALANIPNRGQIQNDVAREMGRDLERARLDVAFWEKLLARQLTHEVDDIVREVIFAETKSATDAYQKRHHISREVLRRLNELTQRWGVVVTRVDIDYFSVPEDRFRSPDPDGPVKQEVKRILETSKAEAQAEAERIRNIVRVLREEGIEISPEIIGALLIPEWTGEIEALPPPATMQPSSNKPGNGGAKPGNATRQ
;
A
#
# COMPACT_ATOMS: atom_id res chain seq x y z
N MET A 1 7.47 24.73 7.96
CA MET A 1 8.86 24.71 7.47
C MET A 1 9.41 23.29 7.55
N ALA A 2 9.35 22.51 6.46
CA ALA A 2 10.14 21.29 6.22
C ALA A 2 9.66 20.66 4.89
N SER A 3 10.14 21.18 3.75
CA SER A 3 9.86 20.61 2.41
C SER A 3 11.08 20.78 1.48
N LYS A 4 12.30 20.68 2.04
CA LYS A 4 13.56 20.78 1.27
C LYS A 4 14.41 19.50 1.28
N GLY A 5 13.92 18.41 1.88
CA GLY A 5 14.77 17.23 2.16
C GLY A 5 14.73 16.09 1.14
N ILE A 6 13.74 16.03 0.24
CA ILE A 6 13.50 14.82 -0.60
C ILE A 6 13.95 15.04 -2.05
N PHE A 7 13.68 16.21 -2.64
CA PHE A 7 14.12 16.53 -4.01
C PHE A 7 15.65 16.63 -4.16
N GLY A 8 16.37 17.12 -3.14
CA GLY A 8 17.84 17.25 -3.21
C GLY A 8 18.59 15.92 -3.20
N ARG A 9 17.99 14.85 -2.67
CA ARG A 9 18.62 13.53 -2.55
C ARG A 9 18.49 12.71 -3.85
N ASN A 10 17.40 12.92 -4.60
CA ASN A 10 17.11 12.27 -5.89
C ASN A 10 18.06 12.76 -6.99
N ASP A 11 18.38 14.06 -6.99
CA ASP A 11 19.34 14.64 -7.93
C ASP A 11 20.76 14.11 -7.70
N GLN A 12 21.16 13.97 -6.44
CA GLN A 12 22.52 13.55 -6.09
C GLN A 12 22.84 12.12 -6.56
N SER A 13 21.93 11.17 -6.40
CA SER A 13 22.20 9.77 -6.78
C SER A 13 22.32 9.59 -8.29
N ALA A 14 21.46 10.26 -9.08
CA ALA A 14 21.52 10.24 -10.53
C ALA A 14 22.81 10.93 -11.04
N ARG A 15 23.21 12.03 -10.39
CA ARG A 15 24.48 12.72 -10.68
C ARG A 15 25.69 11.82 -10.41
N TYR A 16 25.74 11.11 -9.28
CA TYR A 16 26.84 10.19 -8.99
C TYR A 16 26.89 9.00 -9.95
N ALA A 17 25.74 8.46 -10.36
CA ALA A 17 25.68 7.39 -11.36
C ALA A 17 26.17 7.88 -12.74
N ALA A 18 25.76 9.07 -13.17
CA ALA A 18 26.22 9.67 -14.42
C ALA A 18 27.72 9.98 -14.37
N ALA A 19 28.19 10.62 -13.31
CA ALA A 19 29.60 10.97 -13.12
C ALA A 19 30.50 9.73 -13.09
N SER A 20 30.10 8.67 -12.40
CA SER A 20 30.88 7.41 -12.35
C SER A 20 30.96 6.71 -13.71
N LEU A 21 29.87 6.71 -14.50
CA LEU A 21 29.87 6.19 -15.87
C LEU A 21 30.84 6.96 -16.77
N VAL A 22 30.76 8.29 -16.73
CA VAL A 22 31.63 9.18 -17.52
C VAL A 22 33.10 9.01 -17.12
N LEU A 23 33.38 8.91 -15.83
CA LEU A 23 34.72 8.73 -15.31
C LEU A 23 35.29 7.34 -15.67
N GLY A 24 34.45 6.30 -15.65
CA GLY A 24 34.83 4.96 -16.14
C GLY A 24 35.19 4.97 -17.63
N LEU A 25 34.38 5.62 -18.47
CA LEU A 25 34.67 5.77 -19.91
C LEU A 25 35.99 6.52 -20.14
N MET A 26 36.20 7.62 -19.41
CA MET A 26 37.45 8.39 -19.43
C MET A 26 38.66 7.53 -19.05
N PHE A 27 38.56 6.79 -17.94
CA PHE A 27 39.65 5.94 -17.46
C PHE A 27 40.05 4.89 -18.49
N VAL A 28 39.07 4.14 -19.03
CA VAL A 28 39.34 3.12 -20.06
C VAL A 28 39.97 3.75 -21.30
N SER A 29 39.47 4.92 -21.73
CA SER A 29 39.99 5.63 -22.90
C SER A 29 41.45 6.08 -22.71
N LEU A 30 41.79 6.60 -21.52
CA LEU A 30 43.15 7.02 -21.20
C LEU A 30 44.11 5.82 -21.08
N VAL A 31 43.65 4.68 -20.55
CA VAL A 31 44.44 3.44 -20.53
C VAL A 31 44.77 2.99 -21.94
N VAL A 32 43.81 3.02 -22.87
CA VAL A 32 44.05 2.67 -24.28
C VAL A 32 45.06 3.63 -24.93
N ILE A 33 44.95 4.93 -24.66
CA ILE A 33 45.92 5.93 -25.16
C ILE A 33 47.31 5.65 -24.60
N TYR A 34 47.43 5.37 -23.31
CA TYR A 34 48.70 5.06 -22.65
C TYR A 34 49.38 3.81 -23.24
N LEU A 35 48.60 2.80 -23.64
CA LEU A 35 49.13 1.56 -24.21
C LEU A 35 49.53 1.68 -25.68
N THR A 36 48.89 2.56 -26.44
CA THR A 36 49.06 2.67 -27.91
C THR A 36 50.00 3.79 -28.33
N VAL A 37 50.11 4.87 -27.54
CA VAL A 37 50.98 6.01 -27.84
C VAL A 37 52.38 5.78 -27.25
N PRO A 38 53.46 6.06 -28.00
CA PRO A 38 54.83 6.00 -27.46
C PRO A 38 54.94 6.85 -26.19
N GLN A 39 55.46 6.24 -25.11
CA GLN A 39 55.49 6.89 -23.80
C GLN A 39 56.32 8.18 -23.85
N ASN A 40 55.62 9.29 -23.68
CA ASN A 40 56.21 10.62 -23.51
C ASN A 40 55.68 11.20 -22.19
N ASP A 41 56.57 11.71 -21.35
CA ASP A 41 56.26 12.24 -20.01
C ASP A 41 55.16 13.31 -20.04
N THR A 42 55.03 14.01 -21.16
CA THR A 42 53.99 15.03 -21.36
C THR A 42 52.60 14.44 -21.50
N VAL A 43 52.48 13.29 -22.18
CA VAL A 43 51.18 12.62 -22.44
C VAL A 43 50.68 11.96 -21.16
N THR A 44 51.57 11.31 -20.41
CA THR A 44 51.25 10.73 -19.11
C THR A 44 50.83 11.80 -18.09
N LEU A 45 51.56 12.91 -18.01
CA LEU A 45 51.19 14.03 -17.14
C LEU A 45 49.82 14.62 -17.50
N LEU A 46 49.55 14.81 -18.80
CA LEU A 46 48.24 15.28 -19.28
C LEU A 46 47.11 14.30 -18.90
N CYS A 47 47.32 13.00 -19.05
CA CYS A 47 46.34 11.97 -18.66
C CYS A 47 46.03 12.00 -17.17
N VAL A 48 47.06 12.14 -16.32
CA VAL A 48 46.90 12.24 -14.86
C VAL A 48 46.16 13.51 -14.48
N VAL A 49 46.47 14.65 -15.10
CA VAL A 49 45.77 15.92 -14.84
C VAL A 49 44.30 15.84 -15.27
N ILE A 50 44.01 15.28 -16.44
CA ILE A 50 42.63 15.09 -16.93
C ILE A 50 41.85 14.17 -15.97
N MET A 51 42.45 13.08 -15.51
CA MET A 51 41.84 12.20 -14.50
C MET A 51 41.59 12.92 -13.18
N ALA A 52 42.54 13.71 -12.68
CA ALA A 52 42.42 14.42 -11.41
C ALA A 52 41.31 15.49 -11.46
N VAL A 53 41.26 16.28 -12.55
CA VAL A 53 40.21 17.28 -12.78
C VAL A 53 38.85 16.60 -12.91
N SER A 54 38.79 15.47 -13.63
CA SER A 54 37.57 14.68 -13.76
C SER A 54 37.10 14.14 -12.42
N LEU A 55 37.98 13.58 -11.59
CA LEU A 55 37.63 13.10 -10.26
C LEU A 55 37.04 14.22 -9.38
N LEU A 56 37.61 15.43 -9.46
CA LEU A 56 37.15 16.59 -8.70
C LEU A 56 35.76 17.05 -9.14
N ILE A 57 35.49 17.07 -10.45
CA ILE A 57 34.18 17.37 -11.01
C ILE A 57 33.16 16.27 -10.68
N ALA A 58 33.54 14.99 -10.67
CA ALA A 58 32.64 13.90 -10.27
C ALA A 58 32.22 13.99 -8.79
N LEU A 59 33.08 14.55 -7.93
CA LEU A 59 32.81 14.69 -6.49
C LEU A 59 31.90 15.87 -6.16
N ASN A 60 32.08 17.00 -6.85
CA ASN A 60 31.44 18.28 -6.49
C ASN A 60 30.55 18.90 -7.58
N GLY A 61 30.54 18.32 -8.78
CA GLY A 61 30.02 19.01 -9.96
C GLY A 61 28.50 18.99 -10.11
N ASP A 62 27.97 20.09 -10.61
CA ASP A 62 26.57 20.23 -11.00
C ASP A 62 26.28 19.54 -12.34
N TRP A 63 25.01 19.36 -12.71
CA TRP A 63 24.60 18.68 -13.96
C TRP A 63 25.28 19.25 -15.22
N ASN A 64 25.54 20.55 -15.26
CA ASN A 64 26.24 21.20 -16.37
C ASN A 64 27.72 20.81 -16.43
N GLU A 65 28.36 20.64 -15.28
CA GLU A 65 29.76 20.20 -15.18
C GLU A 65 29.90 18.71 -15.51
N ILE A 66 28.93 17.89 -15.12
CA ILE A 66 28.84 16.48 -15.54
C ILE A 66 28.62 16.37 -17.06
N GLY A 67 27.80 17.25 -17.64
CA GLY A 67 27.61 17.33 -19.09
C GLY A 67 28.89 17.71 -19.83
N MET A 68 29.64 18.70 -19.33
CA MET A 68 30.96 19.04 -19.86
C MET A 68 31.94 17.87 -19.75
N MET A 69 31.96 17.19 -18.61
CA MET A 69 32.77 15.99 -18.42
C MET A 69 32.41 14.88 -19.42
N ALA A 70 31.12 14.65 -19.68
CA ALA A 70 30.65 13.68 -20.66
C ALA A 70 31.13 14.01 -22.08
N ALA A 71 31.13 15.30 -22.45
CA ALA A 71 31.66 15.75 -23.74
C ALA A 71 33.18 15.50 -23.84
N PHE A 72 33.95 15.82 -22.79
CA PHE A 72 35.37 15.51 -22.74
C PHE A 72 35.63 13.99 -22.79
N ALA A 73 34.80 13.19 -22.11
CA ALA A 73 34.91 11.74 -22.11
C ALA A 73 34.62 11.15 -23.49
N ALA A 74 33.62 11.66 -24.20
CA ALA A 74 33.36 11.27 -25.57
C ALA A 74 34.55 11.63 -26.49
N LEU A 75 35.13 12.82 -26.35
CA LEU A 75 36.26 13.27 -27.17
C LEU A 75 37.54 12.45 -26.91
N THR A 76 37.86 12.19 -25.63
CA THR A 76 38.98 11.32 -25.25
C THR A 76 38.75 9.88 -25.70
N SER A 77 37.53 9.38 -25.62
CA SER A 77 37.17 8.06 -26.13
C SER A 77 37.30 7.93 -27.64
N LEU A 78 36.96 8.99 -28.39
CA LEU A 78 37.20 9.04 -29.84
C LEU A 78 38.69 9.06 -30.16
N MET A 79 39.50 9.84 -29.45
CA MET A 79 40.96 9.83 -29.62
C MET A 79 41.56 8.47 -29.30
N ALA A 80 41.10 7.81 -28.24
CA ALA A 80 41.52 6.45 -27.91
C ALA A 80 41.21 5.45 -29.03
N SER A 81 39.99 5.53 -29.59
CA SER A 81 39.59 4.68 -30.72
C SER A 81 40.43 4.94 -31.98
N TYR A 82 40.82 6.20 -32.21
CA TYR A 82 41.69 6.59 -33.33
C TYR A 82 43.10 6.00 -33.18
N PHE A 83 43.72 6.15 -32.01
CA PHE A 83 45.06 5.60 -31.77
C PHE A 83 45.07 4.08 -31.81
N LEU A 84 44.08 3.43 -31.20
CA LEU A 84 43.93 1.97 -31.26
C LEU A 84 43.74 1.48 -32.70
N GLY A 85 42.89 2.16 -33.48
CA GLY A 85 42.71 1.83 -34.88
C GLY A 85 44.00 2.00 -35.69
N ARG A 86 44.75 3.08 -35.44
CA ARG A 86 46.03 3.36 -36.12
C ARG A 86 47.09 2.32 -35.80
N ASP A 87 47.14 1.85 -34.56
CA ASP A 87 48.09 0.83 -34.12
C ASP A 87 47.82 -0.55 -34.78
N VAL A 88 46.54 -0.93 -34.89
CA VAL A 88 46.16 -2.26 -35.42
C VAL A 88 46.13 -2.32 -36.96
N LEU A 89 45.65 -1.27 -37.63
CA LEU A 89 45.35 -1.27 -39.08
C LEU A 89 45.95 -0.06 -39.82
N GLY A 90 46.85 0.71 -39.21
CA GLY A 90 47.47 1.88 -39.83
C GLY A 90 46.47 3.01 -40.13
N ASP A 91 46.72 3.79 -41.18
CA ASP A 91 45.89 4.97 -41.49
C ASP A 91 44.42 4.62 -41.77
N THR A 92 44.14 3.45 -42.36
CA THR A 92 42.77 2.97 -42.59
C THR A 92 42.05 2.67 -41.27
N GLY A 93 42.76 2.06 -40.31
CA GLY A 93 42.23 1.79 -38.97
C GLY A 93 41.90 3.04 -38.19
N GLY A 94 42.73 4.08 -38.32
CA GLY A 94 42.50 5.39 -37.71
C GLY A 94 41.17 6.04 -38.13
N VAL A 95 40.63 5.72 -39.31
CA VAL A 95 39.32 6.24 -39.74
C VAL A 95 38.19 5.28 -39.37
N LEU A 96 38.40 3.98 -39.55
CA LEU A 96 37.35 2.97 -39.43
C LEU A 96 36.94 2.71 -37.97
N PHE A 97 37.89 2.68 -37.04
CA PHE A 97 37.62 2.45 -35.61
C PHE A 97 36.79 3.58 -34.97
N PRO A 98 37.13 4.88 -35.15
CA PRO A 98 36.28 5.95 -34.64
C PRO A 98 34.87 5.95 -35.22
N LEU A 99 34.70 5.66 -36.52
CA LEU A 99 33.36 5.57 -37.13
C LEU A 99 32.52 4.47 -36.51
N VAL A 100 33.09 3.28 -36.32
CA VAL A 100 32.42 2.17 -35.62
C VAL A 100 32.12 2.56 -34.17
N TRP A 101 33.07 3.22 -33.48
CA TRP A 101 32.90 3.61 -32.09
C TRP A 101 31.81 4.68 -31.90
N ILE A 102 31.68 5.64 -32.82
CA ILE A 102 30.54 6.57 -32.85
C ILE A 102 29.23 5.79 -32.96
N GLY A 103 29.17 4.78 -33.83
CA GLY A 103 28.03 3.88 -33.96
C GLY A 103 27.70 3.17 -32.64
N VAL A 104 28.71 2.67 -31.92
CA VAL A 104 28.56 2.05 -30.60
C VAL A 104 28.03 3.05 -29.57
N LEU A 105 28.58 4.27 -29.51
CA LEU A 105 28.12 5.31 -28.57
C LEU A 105 26.67 5.71 -28.84
N LEU A 106 26.28 5.88 -30.11
CA LEU A 106 24.90 6.17 -30.50
C LEU A 106 23.96 5.00 -30.16
N TYR A 107 24.40 3.76 -30.37
CA TYR A 107 23.64 2.57 -29.99
C TYR A 107 23.41 2.51 -28.48
N VAL A 108 24.45 2.71 -27.67
CA VAL A 108 24.36 2.74 -26.21
C VAL A 108 23.47 3.88 -25.75
N PHE A 109 23.60 5.08 -26.32
CA PHE A 109 22.73 6.21 -26.00
C PHE A 109 21.26 5.91 -26.30
N ARG A 110 20.97 5.35 -27.49
CA ARG A 110 19.61 4.95 -27.87
C ARG A 110 19.07 3.85 -26.97
N TRP A 111 19.91 2.90 -26.58
CA TRP A 111 19.55 1.84 -25.65
C TRP A 111 19.19 2.41 -24.27
N ILE A 112 20.04 3.27 -23.70
CA ILE A 112 19.78 3.95 -22.43
C ILE A 112 18.47 4.75 -22.52
N SER A 113 18.31 5.57 -23.56
CA SER A 113 17.12 6.41 -23.77
C SER A 113 15.82 5.62 -23.93
N SER A 114 15.88 4.37 -24.38
CA SER A 114 14.69 3.51 -24.57
C SER A 114 14.40 2.60 -23.37
N HIS A 115 15.39 2.39 -22.50
CA HIS A 115 15.30 1.49 -21.34
C HIS A 115 15.33 2.24 -19.99
N THR A 116 15.28 3.57 -20.01
CA THR A 116 15.06 4.37 -18.80
C THR A 116 13.73 3.98 -18.16
N VAL A 117 13.79 3.60 -16.88
CA VAL A 117 12.61 3.19 -16.14
C VAL A 117 12.01 4.44 -15.51
N VAL A 118 10.78 4.77 -15.93
CA VAL A 118 9.97 5.76 -15.22
C VAL A 118 9.52 5.13 -13.92
N VAL A 119 9.91 5.73 -12.80
CA VAL A 119 9.57 5.25 -11.46
C VAL A 119 8.47 6.16 -10.91
N PRO A 120 7.23 5.64 -10.75
CA PRO A 120 6.15 6.40 -10.13
C PRO A 120 6.51 6.76 -8.67
N GLU A 121 6.16 7.98 -8.22
CA GLU A 121 6.49 8.44 -6.85
C GLU A 121 5.76 7.66 -5.74
N ASP A 122 4.59 7.12 -6.08
CA ASP A 122 3.69 6.33 -5.25
C ASP A 122 4.08 4.85 -5.14
N HIS A 123 5.14 4.43 -5.84
CA HIS A 123 5.62 3.06 -5.85
C HIS A 123 7.11 2.97 -5.47
N ALA A 124 7.47 1.93 -4.72
CA ALA A 124 8.85 1.52 -4.48
C ALA A 124 9.20 0.35 -5.39
N ILE A 125 10.00 0.63 -6.43
CA ILE A 125 10.60 -0.43 -7.25
C ILE A 125 11.88 -0.90 -6.57
N MET A 126 11.89 -2.15 -6.12
CA MET A 126 13.02 -2.78 -5.44
C MET A 126 13.85 -3.59 -6.42
N VAL A 127 15.17 -3.42 -6.37
CA VAL A 127 16.13 -4.08 -7.25
C VAL A 127 17.20 -4.77 -6.40
N ALA A 128 17.57 -5.99 -6.80
CA ALA A 128 18.68 -6.71 -6.23
C ALA A 128 19.86 -6.71 -7.19
N ARG A 129 21.05 -6.52 -6.65
CA ARG A 129 22.32 -6.70 -7.37
C ARG A 129 22.79 -8.14 -7.18
N PHE A 130 23.05 -8.85 -8.28
CA PHE A 130 23.48 -10.25 -8.22
C PHE A 130 24.86 -10.41 -7.56
N TYR A 131 25.78 -9.47 -7.78
CA TYR A 131 27.16 -9.57 -7.30
C TYR A 131 27.31 -9.28 -5.81
N SER A 132 26.50 -8.38 -5.25
CA SER A 132 26.59 -7.98 -3.83
C SER A 132 25.46 -8.55 -2.98
N GLY A 133 24.42 -9.10 -3.58
CA GLY A 133 23.18 -9.49 -2.88
C GLY A 133 22.42 -8.29 -2.27
N SER A 134 22.89 -7.07 -2.48
CA SER A 134 22.31 -5.88 -1.87
C SER A 134 21.00 -5.51 -2.57
N LEU A 135 19.98 -5.21 -1.76
CA LEU A 135 18.72 -4.63 -2.21
C LEU A 135 18.82 -3.11 -2.17
N TYR A 136 18.32 -2.45 -3.20
CA TYR A 136 18.17 -1.00 -3.21
C TYR A 136 16.87 -0.62 -3.90
N ARG A 137 16.36 0.55 -3.54
CA ARG A 137 15.18 1.15 -4.16
C ARG A 137 15.60 2.00 -5.36
N LEU A 138 14.91 1.85 -6.49
CA LEU A 138 15.02 2.79 -7.59
C LEU A 138 14.43 4.14 -7.18
N GLN A 139 15.19 5.20 -7.44
CA GLN A 139 14.79 6.55 -7.06
C GLN A 139 13.91 7.17 -8.15
N PRO A 140 12.76 7.76 -7.77
CA PRO A 140 11.94 8.54 -8.70
C PRO A 140 12.59 9.89 -9.04
N PRO A 141 12.23 10.53 -10.17
CA PRO A 141 11.24 10.10 -11.18
C PRO A 141 11.82 9.22 -12.29
N LEU A 142 13.14 9.27 -12.51
CA LEU A 142 13.85 8.49 -13.51
C LEU A 142 14.96 7.68 -12.85
N ALA A 143 14.97 6.37 -13.12
CA ALA A 143 16.05 5.50 -12.75
C ALA A 143 16.91 5.13 -13.96
N PRO A 144 18.23 4.92 -13.77
CA PRO A 144 19.08 4.38 -14.83
C PRO A 144 18.55 3.02 -15.30
N PRO A 145 18.81 2.65 -16.56
CA PRO A 145 18.40 1.34 -17.07
C PRO A 145 19.04 0.23 -16.25
N LEU A 146 18.25 -0.80 -15.94
CA LEU A 146 18.72 -1.98 -15.24
C LEU A 146 19.63 -2.78 -16.16
N ILE A 147 20.80 -3.18 -15.67
CA ILE A 147 21.73 -4.05 -16.41
C ILE A 147 21.30 -5.50 -16.14
N PRO A 148 20.68 -6.23 -17.08
CA PRO A 148 20.02 -7.51 -16.78
C PRO A 148 20.93 -8.60 -16.19
N LEU A 149 22.24 -8.53 -16.47
CA LEU A 149 23.25 -9.46 -15.96
C LEU A 149 23.69 -9.14 -14.51
N LEU A 150 23.51 -7.90 -14.05
CA LEU A 150 24.01 -7.42 -12.76
C LEU A 150 22.88 -7.09 -11.80
N GLU A 151 21.72 -6.70 -12.32
CA GLU A 151 20.61 -6.13 -11.58
C GLU A 151 19.28 -6.75 -12.03
N ARG A 152 18.44 -7.11 -11.06
CA ARG A 152 17.10 -7.66 -11.32
C ARG A 152 16.08 -6.94 -10.45
N ARG A 153 14.98 -6.49 -11.05
CA ARG A 153 13.80 -6.03 -10.31
C ARG A 153 13.21 -7.19 -9.52
N VAL A 154 13.00 -6.98 -8.22
CA VAL A 154 12.53 -8.02 -7.29
C VAL A 154 11.11 -7.75 -6.84
N ALA A 155 10.73 -6.47 -6.67
CA ALA A 155 9.39 -6.12 -6.20
C ALA A 155 8.94 -4.73 -6.63
N THR A 156 7.63 -4.51 -6.59
CA THR A 156 6.99 -3.20 -6.76
C THR A 156 5.99 -2.99 -5.64
N ILE A 157 6.38 -2.23 -4.62
CA ILE A 157 5.62 -2.10 -3.38
C ILE A 157 4.87 -0.75 -3.39
N PRO A 158 3.56 -0.72 -3.09
CA PRO A 158 2.81 0.54 -3.00
C PRO A 158 3.27 1.36 -1.78
N LEU A 159 3.38 2.68 -1.96
CA LEU A 159 3.72 3.64 -0.89
C LEU A 159 2.55 4.54 -0.51
N TYR A 160 1.50 4.54 -1.33
CA TYR A 160 0.27 5.26 -1.06
C TYR A 160 -0.51 4.62 0.10
N GLU A 161 -1.51 5.33 0.61
CA GLU A 161 -2.33 4.85 1.72
C GLU A 161 -3.35 3.82 1.23
N LEU A 162 -3.35 2.67 1.88
CA LEU A 162 -4.25 1.55 1.62
C LEU A 162 -5.33 1.53 2.70
N SER A 163 -6.56 1.24 2.29
CA SER A 163 -7.70 0.99 3.17
C SER A 163 -8.07 -0.48 3.14
N HIS A 164 -8.34 -1.07 4.30
CA HIS A 164 -8.77 -2.46 4.40
C HIS A 164 -9.76 -2.63 5.54
N ASP A 165 -10.83 -3.38 5.27
CA ASP A 165 -11.91 -3.61 6.21
C ASP A 165 -11.86 -5.05 6.70
N VAL A 166 -11.90 -5.24 8.02
CA VAL A 166 -11.77 -6.54 8.67
C VAL A 166 -13.00 -6.81 9.52
N LYS A 167 -13.61 -7.97 9.30
CA LYS A 167 -14.76 -8.46 10.07
C LYS A 167 -14.30 -9.52 11.05
N VAL A 168 -14.37 -9.19 12.35
CA VAL A 168 -13.97 -10.08 13.44
C VAL A 168 -15.24 -10.67 14.06
N ALA A 169 -15.49 -11.95 13.80
CA ALA A 169 -16.70 -12.62 14.28
C ALA A 169 -16.49 -13.37 15.60
N LYS A 170 -17.56 -13.53 16.39
CA LYS A 170 -17.64 -14.36 17.60
C LYS A 170 -16.52 -14.05 18.61
N ILE A 171 -16.55 -12.86 19.19
CA ILE A 171 -15.55 -12.40 20.16
C ILE A 171 -16.08 -12.61 21.57
N ASN A 172 -15.30 -13.26 22.43
CA ASN A 172 -15.63 -13.37 23.84
C ASN A 172 -15.20 -12.09 24.55
N THR A 173 -16.09 -11.51 25.35
CA THR A 173 -15.70 -10.43 26.27
C THR A 173 -15.09 -11.03 27.54
N GLY A 174 -14.44 -10.21 28.38
CA GLY A 174 -13.98 -10.65 29.69
C GLY A 174 -15.10 -10.99 30.68
N GLY A 175 -16.36 -10.74 30.31
CA GLY A 175 -17.56 -11.18 31.04
C GLY A 175 -18.25 -12.38 30.40
N SER A 176 -19.47 -12.67 30.84
CA SER A 176 -20.28 -13.81 30.34
C SER A 176 -20.92 -13.58 28.96
N HIS A 177 -20.61 -12.46 28.30
CA HIS A 177 -21.21 -12.06 27.03
C HIS A 177 -20.23 -12.23 25.88
N SER A 178 -20.75 -12.52 24.69
CA SER A 178 -19.99 -12.54 23.45
C SER A 178 -20.55 -11.49 22.50
N ILE A 179 -19.70 -11.00 21.62
CA ILE A 179 -20.01 -10.08 20.53
C ILE A 179 -19.99 -10.89 19.25
N ASP A 180 -21.00 -10.73 18.40
CA ASP A 180 -21.13 -11.59 17.22
C ASP A 180 -20.26 -11.12 16.07
N GLU A 181 -20.16 -9.81 15.86
CA GLU A 181 -19.34 -9.22 14.80
C GLU A 181 -18.86 -7.83 15.21
N VAL A 182 -17.58 -7.57 14.92
CA VAL A 182 -16.95 -6.26 15.00
C VAL A 182 -16.33 -5.95 13.64
N GLU A 183 -16.75 -4.84 13.05
CA GLU A 183 -16.17 -4.32 11.81
C GLU A 183 -15.10 -3.27 12.13
N VAL A 184 -13.91 -3.49 11.59
CA VAL A 184 -12.71 -2.68 11.83
C VAL A 184 -12.20 -2.13 10.51
N HIS A 185 -12.21 -0.81 10.38
CA HIS A 185 -11.69 -0.10 9.23
C HIS A 185 -10.25 0.34 9.48
N LEU A 186 -9.34 -0.08 8.61
CA LEU A 186 -7.91 0.16 8.75
C LEU A 186 -7.42 1.06 7.62
N ARG A 187 -6.58 2.03 7.96
CA ARG A 187 -5.76 2.75 6.98
C ARG A 187 -4.30 2.57 7.32
N TYR A 188 -3.51 2.14 6.33
CA TYR A 188 -2.09 1.86 6.53
C TYR A 188 -1.28 2.23 5.29
N ARG A 189 0.02 2.41 5.47
CA ARG A 189 0.95 2.66 4.37
C ARG A 189 2.30 2.01 4.61
N VAL A 190 2.99 1.66 3.54
CA VAL A 190 4.36 1.15 3.62
C VAL A 190 5.32 2.33 3.75
N LYS A 191 5.98 2.46 4.90
CA LYS A 191 7.01 3.48 5.14
C LYS A 191 8.40 2.99 4.75
N ASN A 192 8.69 1.70 4.98
CA ASN A 192 10.01 1.10 4.75
C ASN A 192 9.89 -0.17 3.88
N PRO A 193 9.98 -0.05 2.53
CA PRO A 193 9.75 -1.15 1.61
C PRO A 193 10.80 -2.27 1.71
N GLU A 194 12.02 -1.95 2.16
CA GLU A 194 13.08 -2.93 2.41
C GLU A 194 12.68 -3.90 3.52
N PHE A 195 12.07 -3.39 4.60
CA PHE A 195 11.60 -4.22 5.71
C PHE A 195 10.37 -5.02 5.31
N ALA A 196 9.47 -4.44 4.49
CA ALA A 196 8.31 -5.15 3.97
C ALA A 196 8.74 -6.34 3.10
N LEU A 197 9.83 -6.20 2.34
CA LEU A 197 10.36 -7.31 1.56
C LEU A 197 10.93 -8.42 2.45
N ALA A 198 11.59 -8.09 3.56
CA ALA A 198 12.34 -9.07 4.36
C ALA A 198 11.55 -9.69 5.52
N ASN A 199 10.71 -8.92 6.20
CA ASN A 199 10.24 -9.22 7.56
C ASN A 199 8.75 -9.56 7.68
N ILE A 200 8.00 -9.64 6.58
CA ILE A 200 6.59 -10.07 6.64
C ILE A 200 6.52 -11.52 7.17
N PRO A 201 5.69 -11.82 8.18
CA PRO A 201 5.56 -13.16 8.75
C PRO A 201 4.99 -14.15 7.74
N ASN A 202 5.27 -15.45 7.91
CA ASN A 202 4.70 -16.53 7.07
C ASN A 202 4.86 -16.31 5.55
N ARG A 203 5.92 -15.57 5.17
CA ARG A 203 6.17 -15.10 3.81
C ARG A 203 6.07 -16.20 2.76
N GLY A 204 6.63 -17.38 3.01
CA GLY A 204 6.67 -18.45 2.01
C GLY A 204 5.30 -18.97 1.63
N GLN A 205 4.44 -19.27 2.61
CA GLN A 205 3.12 -19.85 2.36
C GLN A 205 2.16 -18.81 1.77
N ILE A 206 1.99 -17.68 2.46
CA ILE A 206 1.02 -16.66 2.06
C ILE A 206 1.39 -16.06 0.68
N GLN A 207 2.67 -15.86 0.40
CA GLN A 207 3.07 -15.35 -0.92
C GLN A 207 2.80 -16.35 -2.05
N ASN A 208 3.01 -17.64 -1.81
CA ASN A 208 2.71 -18.67 -2.80
C ASN A 208 1.21 -18.77 -3.05
N ASP A 209 0.39 -18.62 -2.00
CA ASP A 209 -1.06 -18.66 -2.12
C ASP A 209 -1.58 -17.44 -2.90
N VAL A 210 -1.12 -16.23 -2.58
CA VAL A 210 -1.49 -15.01 -3.32
C VAL A 210 -1.00 -15.08 -4.78
N ALA A 211 0.20 -15.59 -5.03
CA ALA A 211 0.71 -15.76 -6.40
C ALA A 211 -0.14 -16.78 -7.20
N ARG A 212 -0.53 -17.90 -6.56
CA ARG A 212 -1.41 -18.92 -7.15
C ARG A 212 -2.80 -18.36 -7.46
N GLU A 213 -3.38 -17.57 -6.56
CA GLU A 213 -4.65 -16.87 -6.80
C GLU A 213 -4.58 -15.90 -7.98
N MET A 214 -3.42 -15.27 -8.20
CA MET A 214 -3.18 -14.41 -9.36
C MET A 214 -2.86 -15.18 -10.65
N GLY A 215 -2.73 -16.51 -10.60
CA GLY A 215 -2.37 -17.35 -11.75
C GLY A 215 -0.96 -17.07 -12.29
N ARG A 216 -0.04 -16.62 -11.44
CA ARG A 216 1.33 -16.23 -11.83
C ARG A 216 2.38 -16.88 -10.95
N ASP A 217 3.58 -17.04 -11.49
CA ASP A 217 4.75 -17.40 -10.70
C ASP A 217 5.07 -16.30 -9.68
N LEU A 218 5.54 -16.70 -8.50
CA LEU A 218 5.87 -15.78 -7.40
C LEU A 218 6.79 -14.63 -7.83
N GLU A 219 7.81 -14.93 -8.64
CA GLU A 219 8.75 -13.92 -9.11
C GLU A 219 8.09 -12.86 -10.00
N ARG A 220 7.11 -13.25 -10.83
CA ARG A 220 6.35 -12.32 -11.68
C ARG A 220 5.29 -11.60 -10.88
N ALA A 221 4.63 -12.29 -9.95
CA ALA A 221 3.60 -11.72 -9.09
C ALA A 221 4.16 -10.58 -8.21
N ARG A 222 5.36 -10.75 -7.63
CA ARG A 222 6.02 -9.72 -6.82
C ARG A 222 6.30 -8.41 -7.56
N LEU A 223 6.38 -8.43 -8.89
CA LEU A 223 6.58 -7.24 -9.71
C LEU A 223 5.30 -6.43 -9.87
N ASP A 224 4.15 -7.01 -9.53
CA ASP A 224 2.84 -6.37 -9.57
C ASP A 224 2.52 -5.75 -8.20
N VAL A 225 1.87 -4.59 -8.20
CA VAL A 225 1.48 -3.85 -7.00
C VAL A 225 0.31 -4.55 -6.31
N ALA A 226 -0.64 -5.05 -7.09
CA ALA A 226 -1.81 -5.76 -6.60
C ALA A 226 -1.46 -7.00 -5.77
N PHE A 227 -0.32 -7.63 -6.08
CA PHE A 227 0.22 -8.73 -5.26
C PHE A 227 0.53 -8.27 -3.84
N TRP A 228 1.21 -7.13 -3.68
CA TRP A 228 1.61 -6.60 -2.38
C TRP A 228 0.42 -6.07 -1.58
N GLU A 229 -0.56 -5.47 -2.25
CA GLU A 229 -1.82 -5.05 -1.63
C GLU A 229 -2.55 -6.25 -1.00
N LYS A 230 -2.73 -7.32 -1.78
CA LYS A 230 -3.35 -8.57 -1.30
C LYS A 230 -2.56 -9.24 -0.18
N LEU A 231 -1.24 -9.30 -0.33
CA LEU A 231 -0.37 -9.89 0.68
C LEU A 231 -0.47 -9.15 2.02
N LEU A 232 -0.38 -7.82 1.99
CA LEU A 232 -0.47 -6.98 3.18
C LEU A 232 -1.86 -7.05 3.81
N ALA A 233 -2.93 -7.00 3.00
CA ALA A 233 -4.30 -7.12 3.47
C ALA A 233 -4.54 -8.45 4.19
N ARG A 234 -4.10 -9.57 3.60
CA ARG A 234 -4.24 -10.90 4.22
C ARG A 234 -3.46 -11.01 5.52
N GLN A 235 -2.21 -10.54 5.56
CA GLN A 235 -1.42 -10.58 6.80
C GLN A 235 -2.04 -9.69 7.90
N LEU A 236 -2.45 -8.47 7.56
CA LEU A 236 -3.08 -7.56 8.52
C LEU A 236 -4.41 -8.10 9.04
N THR A 237 -5.19 -8.79 8.20
CA THR A 237 -6.46 -9.42 8.63
C THR A 237 -6.26 -10.38 9.80
N HIS A 238 -5.24 -11.25 9.71
CA HIS A 238 -4.95 -12.21 10.78
C HIS A 238 -4.55 -11.51 12.09
N GLU A 239 -3.71 -10.48 11.98
CA GLU A 239 -3.12 -9.81 13.14
C GLU A 239 -4.11 -8.88 13.82
N VAL A 240 -5.02 -8.29 13.03
CA VAL A 240 -6.15 -7.50 13.54
C VAL A 240 -7.14 -8.39 14.27
N ASP A 241 -7.48 -9.56 13.72
CA ASP A 241 -8.39 -10.52 14.39
C ASP A 241 -7.85 -10.91 15.78
N ASP A 242 -6.56 -11.27 15.88
CA ASP A 242 -5.93 -11.65 17.14
C ASP A 242 -5.90 -10.48 18.16
N ILE A 243 -5.45 -9.30 17.74
CA ILE A 243 -5.32 -8.14 18.63
C ILE A 243 -6.69 -7.63 19.09
N VAL A 244 -7.68 -7.56 18.19
CA VAL A 244 -9.02 -7.09 18.53
C VAL A 244 -9.67 -8.03 19.53
N ARG A 245 -9.53 -9.36 19.36
CA ARG A 245 -10.00 -10.35 20.33
C ARG A 245 -9.35 -10.16 21.70
N GLU A 246 -8.04 -9.98 21.73
CA GLU A 246 -7.30 -9.81 22.98
C GLU A 246 -7.70 -8.52 23.72
N VAL A 247 -7.77 -7.39 23.00
CA VAL A 247 -8.12 -6.08 23.58
C VAL A 247 -9.56 -6.08 24.08
N ILE A 248 -10.52 -6.61 23.31
CA ILE A 248 -11.92 -6.68 23.75
C ILE A 248 -12.05 -7.58 24.98
N PHE A 249 -11.38 -8.73 25.00
CA PHE A 249 -11.42 -9.63 26.15
C PHE A 249 -10.84 -8.98 27.41
N ALA A 250 -9.74 -8.22 27.30
CA ALA A 250 -9.09 -7.58 28.44
C ALA A 250 -9.85 -6.34 28.96
N GLU A 251 -10.38 -5.51 28.06
CA GLU A 251 -10.87 -4.16 28.40
C GLU A 251 -12.39 -4.10 28.63
N THR A 252 -13.14 -5.13 28.21
CA THR A 252 -14.61 -5.09 28.17
C THR A 252 -15.25 -6.26 28.90
N LYS A 253 -16.33 -5.98 29.62
CA LYS A 253 -17.14 -7.01 30.33
C LYS A 253 -18.45 -7.36 29.63
N SER A 254 -18.89 -6.52 28.69
CA SER A 254 -20.13 -6.69 27.92
C SER A 254 -20.02 -5.95 26.58
N ALA A 255 -20.92 -6.27 25.65
CA ALA A 255 -20.99 -5.59 24.35
C ALA A 255 -21.31 -4.10 24.47
N THR A 256 -22.14 -3.71 25.44
CA THR A 256 -22.45 -2.31 25.73
C THR A 256 -21.24 -1.53 26.24
N ASP A 257 -20.42 -2.16 27.10
CA ASP A 257 -19.16 -1.59 27.59
C ASP A 257 -18.14 -1.44 26.44
N ALA A 258 -18.09 -2.42 25.53
CA ALA A 258 -17.26 -2.34 24.32
C ALA A 258 -17.66 -1.17 23.41
N TYR A 259 -18.96 -0.94 23.20
CA TYR A 259 -19.46 0.18 22.41
C TYR A 259 -19.15 1.55 23.04
N GLN A 260 -19.31 1.68 24.35
CA GLN A 260 -18.98 2.91 25.09
C GLN A 260 -17.47 3.21 25.05
N LYS A 261 -16.64 2.16 25.14
CA LYS A 261 -15.18 2.27 25.10
C LYS A 261 -14.59 2.15 23.69
N ARG A 262 -15.39 2.20 22.61
CA ARG A 262 -14.90 1.97 21.24
C ARG A 262 -13.68 2.82 20.85
N HIS A 263 -13.65 4.10 21.26
CA HIS A 263 -12.51 4.99 20.98
C HIS A 263 -11.26 4.66 21.82
N HIS A 264 -11.43 4.05 22.98
CA HIS A 264 -10.31 3.52 23.77
C HIS A 264 -9.77 2.25 23.13
N ILE A 265 -10.66 1.31 22.76
CA ILE A 265 -10.31 0.05 22.10
C ILE A 265 -9.60 0.32 20.77
N SER A 266 -10.12 1.21 19.92
CA SER A 266 -9.49 1.60 18.65
C SER A 266 -8.07 2.14 18.84
N ARG A 267 -7.84 3.00 19.85
CA ARG A 267 -6.49 3.53 20.15
C ARG A 267 -5.54 2.44 20.63
N GLU A 268 -6.01 1.52 21.45
CA GLU A 268 -5.21 0.43 21.97
C GLU A 268 -4.86 -0.60 20.87
N VAL A 269 -5.82 -0.93 20.01
CA VAL A 269 -5.61 -1.77 18.82
C VAL A 269 -4.60 -1.09 17.88
N LEU A 270 -4.76 0.21 17.61
CA LEU A 270 -3.82 0.98 16.79
C LEU A 270 -2.39 0.96 17.38
N ARG A 271 -2.25 1.11 18.69
CA ARG A 271 -0.95 1.08 19.38
C ARG A 271 -0.28 -0.28 19.20
N ARG A 272 -0.98 -1.37 19.52
CA ARG A 272 -0.46 -2.74 19.41
C ARG A 272 -0.16 -3.14 17.96
N LEU A 273 -1.04 -2.78 17.01
CA LEU A 273 -0.79 -3.02 15.60
C LEU A 273 0.48 -2.31 15.15
N ASN A 274 0.66 -1.03 15.47
CA ASN A 274 1.86 -0.30 15.07
C ASN A 274 3.15 -0.88 15.68
N GLU A 275 3.12 -1.38 16.91
CA GLU A 275 4.27 -2.04 17.54
C GLU A 275 4.70 -3.32 16.79
N LEU A 276 3.75 -4.06 16.23
CA LEU A 276 4.02 -5.26 15.43
C LEU A 276 4.40 -4.90 13.99
N THR A 277 3.59 -4.09 13.31
CA THR A 277 3.72 -3.79 11.88
C THR A 277 4.95 -2.94 11.56
N GLN A 278 5.48 -2.19 12.54
CA GLN A 278 6.71 -1.41 12.38
C GLN A 278 7.90 -2.30 11.97
N ARG A 279 7.93 -3.57 12.42
CA ARG A 279 8.97 -4.54 12.05
C ARG A 279 8.93 -4.89 10.57
N TRP A 280 7.74 -4.82 9.96
CA TRP A 280 7.51 -5.03 8.53
C TRP A 280 7.67 -3.75 7.71
N GLY A 281 7.99 -2.61 8.35
CA GLY A 281 8.06 -1.32 7.66
C GLY A 281 6.69 -0.75 7.27
N VAL A 282 5.60 -1.25 7.86
CA VAL A 282 4.22 -0.78 7.66
C VAL A 282 3.79 0.06 8.86
N VAL A 283 3.15 1.19 8.58
CA VAL A 283 2.57 2.06 9.61
C VAL A 283 1.07 2.11 9.41
N VAL A 284 0.32 1.78 10.46
CA VAL A 284 -1.13 1.95 10.51
C VAL A 284 -1.41 3.39 10.92
N THR A 285 -2.04 4.14 10.01
CA THR A 285 -2.38 5.56 10.21
C THR A 285 -3.63 5.69 11.07
N ARG A 286 -4.63 4.84 10.83
CA ARG A 286 -5.95 4.94 11.46
C ARG A 286 -6.60 3.58 11.62
N VAL A 287 -7.28 3.40 12.75
CA VAL A 287 -8.13 2.25 13.06
C VAL A 287 -9.46 2.81 13.56
N ASP A 288 -10.53 2.58 12.83
CA ASP A 288 -11.89 2.91 13.27
C ASP A 288 -12.67 1.61 13.53
N ILE A 289 -13.50 1.61 14.56
CA ILE A 289 -14.35 0.46 14.94
C ILE A 289 -15.77 0.98 14.89
N ASP A 290 -16.51 0.60 13.85
CA ASP A 290 -17.76 1.27 13.48
C ASP A 290 -19.00 0.57 14.04
N TYR A 291 -18.99 -0.77 14.13
CA TYR A 291 -20.20 -1.54 14.46
C TYR A 291 -19.93 -2.73 15.38
N PHE A 292 -20.79 -2.90 16.39
CA PHE A 292 -20.86 -4.08 17.25
C PHE A 292 -22.25 -4.72 17.06
N SER A 293 -22.33 -5.82 16.31
CA SER A 293 -23.58 -6.58 16.19
C SER A 293 -23.77 -7.44 17.44
N VAL A 294 -24.92 -7.31 18.11
CA VAL A 294 -25.33 -8.13 19.25
C VAL A 294 -26.63 -8.82 18.87
N PRO A 295 -26.77 -10.15 19.06
CA PRO A 295 -27.90 -10.90 18.52
C PRO A 295 -29.22 -10.51 19.21
N GLU A 296 -30.26 -10.28 18.40
CA GLU A 296 -31.62 -9.97 18.87
C GLU A 296 -32.21 -11.07 19.78
N ASP A 297 -31.78 -12.33 19.59
CA ASP A 297 -32.31 -13.50 20.29
C ASP A 297 -31.99 -13.55 21.80
N ARG A 298 -31.02 -12.76 22.30
CA ARG A 298 -30.77 -12.66 23.76
C ARG A 298 -31.71 -11.72 24.50
N PHE A 299 -32.50 -10.93 23.79
CA PHE A 299 -33.55 -10.10 24.41
C PHE A 299 -34.88 -10.85 24.61
N ARG A 300 -35.00 -12.08 24.08
CA ARG A 300 -36.14 -12.97 24.31
C ARG A 300 -35.86 -13.92 25.48
N SER A 301 -35.97 -13.43 26.71
CA SER A 301 -36.04 -14.29 27.89
C SER A 301 -37.34 -15.12 27.89
N PRO A 302 -37.32 -16.41 28.28
CA PRO A 302 -38.51 -17.27 28.33
C PRO A 302 -39.28 -17.13 29.67
N ASP A 303 -39.54 -15.90 30.12
CA ASP A 303 -40.41 -15.66 31.29
C ASP A 303 -41.18 -14.32 31.14
N PRO A 304 -42.52 -14.31 30.96
CA PRO A 304 -43.22 -13.13 30.45
C PRO A 304 -43.51 -12.01 31.45
N ASP A 305 -43.48 -12.23 32.78
CA ASP A 305 -44.25 -11.34 33.69
C ASP A 305 -43.49 -10.71 34.88
N GLY A 306 -42.19 -10.92 35.05
CA GLY A 306 -41.46 -10.38 36.22
C GLY A 306 -40.66 -9.09 35.98
N PRO A 307 -39.63 -9.08 35.11
CA PRO A 307 -38.68 -7.97 34.99
C PRO A 307 -39.02 -6.93 33.89
N VAL A 308 -39.91 -7.27 32.95
CA VAL A 308 -40.19 -6.49 31.73
C VAL A 308 -40.78 -5.11 32.04
N LYS A 309 -41.52 -4.93 33.14
CA LYS A 309 -42.08 -3.62 33.50
C LYS A 309 -41.03 -2.61 33.97
N GLN A 310 -39.88 -3.06 34.50
CA GLN A 310 -38.79 -2.16 34.90
C GLN A 310 -37.85 -1.87 33.73
N GLU A 311 -37.56 -2.87 32.89
CA GLU A 311 -36.71 -2.69 31.70
C GLU A 311 -37.42 -1.88 30.60
N VAL A 312 -38.70 -2.13 30.32
CA VAL A 312 -39.47 -1.33 29.34
C VAL A 312 -39.63 0.11 29.83
N LYS A 313 -39.81 0.33 31.13
CA LYS A 313 -39.88 1.68 31.70
C LYS A 313 -38.52 2.39 31.60
N ARG A 314 -37.42 1.66 31.78
CA ARG A 314 -36.05 2.17 31.60
C ARG A 314 -35.75 2.46 30.12
N ILE A 315 -36.20 1.62 29.18
CA ILE A 315 -36.06 1.83 27.72
C ILE A 315 -36.92 3.00 27.24
N LEU A 316 -38.12 3.19 27.79
CA LEU A 316 -38.96 4.36 27.50
C LEU A 316 -38.38 5.64 28.09
N GLU A 317 -37.74 5.57 29.26
CA GLU A 317 -37.06 6.72 29.87
C GLU A 317 -35.75 7.04 29.13
N THR A 318 -34.99 6.06 28.66
CA THR A 318 -33.79 6.27 27.85
C THR A 318 -34.11 6.72 26.44
N SER A 319 -35.15 6.18 25.78
CA SER A 319 -35.57 6.66 24.46
C SER A 319 -36.15 8.07 24.51
N LYS A 320 -36.82 8.42 25.61
CA LYS A 320 -37.27 9.80 25.86
C LYS A 320 -36.10 10.74 26.18
N ALA A 321 -35.07 10.25 26.88
CA ALA A 321 -33.84 11.00 27.11
C ALA A 321 -33.00 11.15 25.83
N GLU A 322 -32.96 10.14 24.96
CA GLU A 322 -32.33 10.17 23.64
C GLU A 322 -33.06 11.15 22.73
N ALA A 323 -34.39 11.09 22.66
CA ALA A 323 -35.19 12.06 21.90
C ALA A 323 -35.04 13.49 22.44
N GLN A 324 -34.86 13.67 23.75
CA GLN A 324 -34.59 14.99 24.34
C GLN A 324 -33.17 15.46 24.04
N ALA A 325 -32.17 14.58 24.09
CA ALA A 325 -30.79 14.91 23.75
C ALA A 325 -30.61 15.22 22.25
N GLU A 326 -31.30 14.49 21.37
CA GLU A 326 -31.37 14.78 19.94
C GLU A 326 -32.11 16.09 19.67
N ALA A 327 -33.24 16.33 20.34
CA ALA A 327 -33.95 17.59 20.23
C ALA A 327 -33.11 18.78 20.73
N GLU A 328 -32.31 18.62 21.79
CA GLU A 328 -31.36 19.63 22.27
C GLU A 328 -30.19 19.82 21.30
N ARG A 329 -29.69 18.73 20.70
CA ARG A 329 -28.64 18.79 19.67
C ARG A 329 -29.14 19.52 18.43
N ILE A 330 -30.34 19.21 17.95
CA ILE A 330 -30.98 19.89 16.82
C ILE A 330 -31.28 21.35 17.18
N ARG A 331 -31.76 21.66 18.39
CA ARG A 331 -31.94 23.04 18.85
C ARG A 331 -30.63 23.82 18.89
N ASN A 332 -29.54 23.22 19.32
CA ASN A 332 -28.22 23.85 19.32
C ASN A 332 -27.71 24.07 17.88
N ILE A 333 -27.88 23.09 16.99
CA ILE A 333 -27.52 23.24 15.57
C ILE A 333 -28.35 24.36 14.92
N VAL A 334 -29.67 24.38 15.16
CA VAL A 334 -30.58 25.42 14.66
C VAL A 334 -30.25 26.80 15.24
N ARG A 335 -29.84 26.87 16.52
CA ARG A 335 -29.39 28.12 17.15
C ARG A 335 -28.10 28.62 16.50
N VAL A 336 -27.11 27.76 16.31
CA VAL A 336 -25.83 28.09 15.66
C VAL A 336 -26.06 28.55 14.22
N LEU A 337 -26.89 27.83 13.45
CA LEU A 337 -27.22 28.21 12.07
C LEU A 337 -27.97 29.56 11.99
N ARG A 338 -28.80 29.88 13.00
CA ARG A 338 -29.49 31.18 13.09
C ARG A 338 -28.55 32.31 13.52
N GLU A 339 -27.60 32.05 14.41
CA GLU A 339 -26.55 33.00 14.83
C GLU A 339 -25.57 33.32 13.68
N GLU A 340 -25.35 32.36 12.77
CA GLU A 340 -24.56 32.55 11.54
C GLU A 340 -25.35 33.18 10.37
N GLY A 341 -26.62 33.55 10.58
CA GLY A 341 -27.43 34.29 9.60
C GLY A 341 -27.98 33.47 8.43
N ILE A 342 -28.04 32.14 8.57
CA ILE A 342 -28.54 31.23 7.52
C ILE A 342 -30.06 31.04 7.66
N GLU A 343 -30.82 31.30 6.58
CA GLU A 343 -32.27 31.08 6.56
C GLU A 343 -32.61 29.58 6.63
N ILE A 344 -33.39 29.18 7.64
CA ILE A 344 -33.73 27.78 7.90
C ILE A 344 -34.93 27.38 7.02
N SER A 345 -34.66 26.78 5.86
CA SER A 345 -35.67 26.10 5.03
C SER A 345 -36.10 24.76 5.65
N PRO A 346 -37.37 24.32 5.51
CA PRO A 346 -37.84 22.98 5.89
C PRO A 346 -36.99 21.83 5.33
N GLU A 347 -36.32 22.05 4.20
CA GLU A 347 -35.45 21.05 3.55
C GLU A 347 -34.16 20.80 4.33
N ILE A 348 -33.60 21.82 5.01
CA ILE A 348 -32.39 21.70 5.83
C ILE A 348 -32.71 20.92 7.13
N ILE A 349 -33.91 21.11 7.67
CA ILE A 349 -34.41 20.34 8.82
C ILE A 349 -34.60 18.87 8.42
N GLY A 350 -35.13 18.62 7.22
CA GLY A 350 -35.26 17.27 6.66
C GLY A 350 -33.91 16.56 6.48
N ALA A 351 -32.88 17.27 5.99
CA ALA A 351 -31.54 16.71 5.82
C ALA A 351 -30.83 16.36 7.14
N LEU A 352 -31.17 17.04 8.24
CA LEU A 352 -30.67 16.72 9.59
C LEU A 352 -31.35 15.50 10.23
N LEU A 353 -32.52 15.08 9.70
CA LEU A 353 -33.38 14.03 10.26
C LEU A 353 -33.25 12.67 9.57
N ILE A 354 -32.46 12.54 8.49
CA ILE A 354 -32.35 11.27 7.73
C ILE A 354 -30.98 10.63 7.96
N PRO A 355 -30.87 9.53 8.72
CA PRO A 355 -29.85 8.52 8.44
C PRO A 355 -30.29 7.73 7.21
N GLU A 356 -29.39 7.55 6.23
CA GLU A 356 -29.63 6.77 5.01
C GLU A 356 -30.26 5.40 5.29
N TRP A 357 -31.56 5.30 4.99
CA TRP A 357 -32.29 4.06 4.77
C TRP A 357 -32.91 4.18 3.36
N THR A 358 -32.23 3.64 2.36
CA THR A 358 -32.78 3.45 1.01
C THR A 358 -32.93 1.95 0.75
N GLY A 359 -34.03 1.40 1.24
CA GLY A 359 -34.56 0.12 0.81
C GLY A 359 -36.03 0.31 0.45
N GLU A 360 -36.36 0.23 -0.84
CA GLU A 360 -37.73 0.23 -1.36
C GLU A 360 -38.54 -0.89 -0.69
N ILE A 361 -39.56 -0.52 0.09
CA ILE A 361 -40.63 -1.45 0.48
C ILE A 361 -41.75 -1.27 -0.52
N GLU A 362 -41.84 -2.25 -1.41
CA GLU A 362 -42.96 -2.55 -2.29
C GLU A 362 -44.27 -2.52 -1.47
N ALA A 363 -45.17 -1.59 -1.84
CA ALA A 363 -46.41 -1.35 -1.12
C ALA A 363 -47.37 -2.55 -1.26
N LEU A 364 -47.59 -3.27 -0.16
CA LEU A 364 -48.68 -4.24 -0.05
C LEU A 364 -50.04 -3.50 -0.09
N PRO A 365 -51.04 -4.00 -0.85
CA PRO A 365 -52.35 -3.35 -0.95
C PRO A 365 -53.21 -3.59 0.30
N PRO A 366 -54.17 -2.69 0.61
CA PRO A 366 -54.96 -2.76 1.84
C PRO A 366 -56.08 -3.83 1.78
N PRO A 367 -56.57 -4.30 2.94
CA PRO A 367 -57.40 -5.50 3.02
C PRO A 367 -58.86 -5.20 2.61
N ALA A 368 -59.37 -5.97 1.66
CA ALA A 368 -60.80 -5.99 1.33
C ALA A 368 -61.56 -6.91 2.30
N THR A 369 -62.69 -6.38 2.77
CA THR A 369 -63.70 -7.01 3.62
C THR A 369 -64.48 -8.08 2.85
N MET A 370 -64.73 -9.25 3.46
CA MET A 370 -66.05 -9.93 3.58
C MET A 370 -65.93 -11.45 3.81
N GLN A 371 -66.51 -11.86 4.94
CA GLN A 371 -67.31 -13.05 5.30
C GLN A 371 -67.39 -14.35 4.43
N PRO A 372 -67.80 -15.47 5.06
CA PRO A 372 -67.41 -16.83 4.70
C PRO A 372 -68.41 -17.55 3.80
N SER A 373 -67.93 -18.52 3.01
CA SER A 373 -68.79 -19.53 2.39
C SER A 373 -68.11 -20.91 2.39
N SER A 374 -68.91 -21.87 2.85
CA SER A 374 -68.70 -23.31 2.92
C SER A 374 -68.29 -23.98 1.61
N ASN A 375 -67.44 -25.01 1.69
CA ASN A 375 -67.79 -26.39 1.28
C ASN A 375 -66.66 -27.39 1.63
N LYS A 376 -67.02 -28.45 2.37
CA LYS A 376 -66.31 -29.75 2.52
C LYS A 376 -66.41 -30.54 1.18
N PRO A 377 -65.77 -31.72 0.93
CA PRO A 377 -65.44 -32.79 1.90
C PRO A 377 -64.17 -33.66 1.65
N GLY A 378 -63.89 -34.58 2.60
CA GLY A 378 -63.17 -35.86 2.42
C GLY A 378 -61.64 -35.76 2.46
N ASN A 379 -60.87 -36.64 3.11
CA ASN A 379 -61.06 -38.06 3.29
C ASN A 379 -60.23 -38.53 4.51
N GLY A 380 -60.76 -39.47 5.30
CA GLY A 380 -60.09 -40.07 6.45
C GLY A 380 -59.98 -41.59 6.31
N GLY A 381 -58.98 -42.16 6.99
CA GLY A 381 -58.71 -43.62 7.12
C GLY A 381 -57.72 -44.15 6.07
N ALA A 382 -56.77 -45.04 6.36
CA ALA A 382 -56.62 -45.96 7.49
C ALA A 382 -55.15 -46.47 7.60
N LYS A 383 -54.65 -46.71 8.83
CA LYS A 383 -53.62 -47.75 9.16
C LYS A 383 -54.35 -49.12 9.32
N PRO A 384 -53.73 -50.31 9.48
CA PRO A 384 -52.31 -50.65 9.77
C PRO A 384 -51.75 -51.85 8.96
N GLY A 385 -50.49 -52.23 9.17
CA GLY A 385 -49.94 -53.49 8.67
C GLY A 385 -48.49 -53.75 9.10
N ASN A 386 -48.34 -54.61 10.09
CA ASN A 386 -47.09 -55.11 10.67
C ASN A 386 -46.46 -56.19 9.76
N ALA A 387 -45.14 -56.44 9.89
CA ALA A 387 -44.43 -57.73 9.76
C ALA A 387 -43.16 -57.77 8.86
N THR A 388 -42.03 -57.97 9.55
CA THR A 388 -40.87 -58.87 9.26
C THR A 388 -39.80 -58.58 8.19
N ARG A 389 -38.55 -58.52 8.69
CA ARG A 389 -37.30 -59.21 8.28
C ARG A 389 -37.06 -59.47 6.79
N GLN A 390 -35.96 -58.92 6.26
CA GLN A 390 -34.65 -59.57 6.19
C GLN A 390 -33.55 -58.52 6.01
#